data_AF-A0A7C6BES3-F1
#
_entry.id   AF-A0A7C6BES3-F1
#
_cell.length_a   1.000
_cell.length_b   1.000
_cell.length_c   1.000
_cell.angle_alpha   90.00
_cell.angle_beta   90.00
_cell.angle_gamma   90.00
#
_symmetry.space_group_name_H-M   'P 1'
#
loop_
_entity.id
_entity.type
_entity.pdbx_description
1 polymer ?
#
loop_
_entity_poly.entity_id
_entity_poly.type
_entity_poly.pdbx_seq_one_letter_code
_entity_poly.pdbx_strand_id
1 'polypeptide(L)'
;AFNGICESDISNEVCEVFLDINTIETNDFNAYLYPNPTSNKTILRVDGLNENALVRIYDITGRLIKTLELNTDQKELEIDVQNFAKGIYNIRISNSTINITKKLIVNR
;
A
#
# COMPACT_ATOMS: atom_id res chain seq x y z
N ALA A 1 32.00 -1.10 10.65
CA ALA A 1 32.38 -1.08 9.23
C ALA A 1 33.31 -2.26 8.98
N PHE A 2 32.91 -3.25 8.18
CA PHE A 2 33.87 -4.19 7.60
C PHE A 2 34.35 -3.56 6.30
N ASN A 3 35.64 -3.22 6.24
CA ASN A 3 36.26 -2.69 5.02
C ASN A 3 36.43 -3.85 4.05
N GLY A 4 35.42 -4.13 3.25
CA GLY A 4 35.54 -4.98 2.07
C GLY A 4 36.23 -4.17 0.97
N ILE A 5 37.39 -4.64 0.52
CA ILE A 5 38.06 -4.04 -0.64
C ILE A 5 37.35 -4.58 -1.87
N CYS A 6 36.59 -3.73 -2.56
CA CYS A 6 36.07 -4.04 -3.89
C CYS A 6 37.16 -3.66 -4.89
N GLU A 7 38.08 -4.58 -5.20
CA GLU A 7 39.12 -4.31 -6.20
C GLU A 7 38.51 -4.26 -7.61
N SER A 8 38.79 -3.17 -8.32
CA SER A 8 38.70 -3.10 -9.78
C SER A 8 40.03 -2.57 -10.32
N ASP A 9 40.43 -2.97 -11.53
CA ASP A 9 41.75 -2.68 -12.13
C ASP A 9 42.07 -1.19 -12.34
N ILE A 10 41.13 -0.27 -12.06
CA ILE A 10 41.27 1.17 -12.37
C ILE A 10 40.87 2.10 -11.20
N SER A 11 40.29 1.61 -10.10
CA SER A 11 40.06 2.47 -8.91
C SER A 11 40.02 1.71 -7.58
N ASN A 12 40.55 2.37 -6.53
CA ASN A 12 40.55 1.88 -5.15
C ASN A 12 39.52 2.64 -4.30
N GLU A 13 38.26 2.64 -4.74
CA GLU A 13 37.16 3.26 -3.98
C GLU A 13 36.79 2.37 -2.80
N VAL A 14 36.91 2.93 -1.59
CA VAL A 14 36.49 2.25 -0.35
C VAL A 14 34.97 2.14 -0.37
N CYS A 15 34.46 0.91 -0.56
CA CYS A 15 33.03 0.65 -0.45
C CYS A 15 32.63 0.57 1.04
N GLU A 16 31.94 1.60 1.52
CA GLU A 16 31.25 1.50 2.81
C GLU A 16 29.96 0.69 2.63
N VAL A 17 29.99 -0.56 3.09
CA VAL A 17 28.77 -1.37 3.19
C VAL A 17 27.99 -0.92 4.42
N PHE A 18 26.92 -0.18 4.19
CA PHE A 18 25.91 0.10 5.21
C PHE A 18 25.03 -1.13 5.38
N LEU A 19 25.38 -1.99 6.35
CA LEU A 19 24.48 -3.02 6.86
C LEU A 19 23.55 -2.37 7.89
N ASP A 20 22.64 -1.50 7.45
CA ASP A 20 21.53 -1.15 8.31
C ASP A 20 20.23 -1.01 7.51
N ILE A 21 19.48 -2.10 7.49
CA ILE A 21 18.02 -2.05 7.38
C ILE A 21 17.57 -2.40 8.80
N ASN A 22 17.27 -1.37 9.60
CA ASN A 22 16.60 -1.57 10.88
C ASN A 22 15.42 -2.51 10.63
N THR A 23 15.33 -3.56 11.45
CA THR A 23 14.31 -4.62 11.43
C THR A 23 13.01 -4.15 10.80
N ILE A 24 12.58 -4.79 9.72
CA ILE A 24 11.26 -4.56 9.14
C ILE A 24 10.26 -4.98 10.20
N GLU A 25 9.71 -4.01 10.93
CA GLU A 25 8.57 -4.24 11.81
C GLU A 25 7.43 -4.75 10.93
N THR A 26 7.24 -6.06 10.94
CA THR A 26 6.06 -6.69 10.36
C THR A 26 4.89 -6.31 11.24
N ASN A 27 4.30 -5.14 10.98
CA ASN A 27 2.95 -4.88 11.45
C ASN A 27 2.08 -6.02 10.91
N ASP A 28 1.42 -6.78 11.78
CA ASP A 28 0.51 -7.90 11.43
C ASP A 28 -0.70 -7.48 10.59
N PHE A 29 -0.70 -6.23 10.12
CA PHE A 29 -1.71 -5.62 9.29
C PHE A 29 -1.50 -5.96 7.82
N ASN A 30 -2.48 -6.65 7.24
CA ASN A 30 -2.49 -6.98 5.82
C ASN A 30 -3.77 -6.48 5.15
N ALA A 31 -3.63 -5.99 3.92
CA ALA A 31 -4.77 -5.59 3.10
C ALA A 31 -4.68 -6.13 1.69
N TYR A 32 -5.80 -6.65 1.21
CA TYR A 32 -5.96 -7.32 -0.07
C TYR A 32 -7.09 -6.66 -0.85
N LEU A 33 -6.92 -6.53 -2.16
CA LEU A 33 -7.94 -6.03 -3.07
C LEU A 33 -8.22 -7.08 -4.14
N TYR A 34 -9.45 -7.56 -4.20
CA TYR A 34 -9.87 -8.53 -5.20
C TYR A 34 -11.33 -8.34 -5.64
N PRO A 35 -11.63 -8.52 -6.94
CA PRO A 35 -10.68 -8.66 -8.04
C PRO A 35 -9.93 -7.35 -8.33
N ASN A 36 -8.68 -7.45 -8.76
CA ASN A 36 -7.90 -6.32 -9.27
C ASN A 36 -7.00 -6.83 -10.43
N PRO A 37 -7.24 -6.42 -11.69
CA PRO A 37 -8.14 -5.36 -12.15
C PRO A 37 -9.64 -5.64 -11.95
N THR A 38 -10.46 -4.59 -11.90
CA THR A 38 -11.93 -4.69 -11.78
C THR A 38 -12.67 -3.76 -12.76
N SER A 39 -13.89 -4.12 -13.11
CA SER A 39 -14.78 -3.34 -14.00
C SER A 39 -16.01 -2.77 -13.29
N ASN A 40 -16.47 -3.38 -12.20
CA ASN A 40 -17.71 -3.00 -11.51
C ASN A 40 -17.53 -2.82 -10.00
N LYS A 41 -16.97 -3.83 -9.32
CA LYS A 41 -16.80 -3.82 -7.85
C LYS A 41 -15.53 -4.55 -7.43
N THR A 42 -14.94 -4.12 -6.33
CA THR A 42 -13.81 -4.80 -5.67
C THR A 42 -14.08 -4.92 -4.18
N ILE A 43 -13.56 -5.98 -3.58
CA ILE A 43 -13.55 -6.18 -2.14
C ILE A 43 -12.19 -5.75 -1.61
N LEU A 44 -12.20 -4.87 -0.61
CA LEU A 44 -11.05 -4.59 0.23
C LEU A 44 -11.16 -5.48 1.47
N ARG A 45 -10.28 -6.47 1.58
CA ARG A 45 -10.14 -7.29 2.77
C ARG A 45 -8.98 -6.80 3.61
N VAL A 46 -9.19 -6.70 4.91
CA VAL A 46 -8.20 -6.23 5.87
C VAL A 46 -8.12 -7.22 7.03
N ASP A 47 -6.90 -7.65 7.35
CA ASP A 47 -6.57 -8.50 8.50
C ASP A 47 -5.67 -7.70 9.45
N GLY A 48 -5.83 -7.89 10.77
CA GLY A 48 -5.03 -7.21 11.79
C GLY A 48 -5.47 -5.78 12.14
N LEU A 49 -6.72 -5.41 11.85
CA LEU A 49 -7.27 -4.09 12.18
C LEU A 49 -7.66 -4.01 13.67
N ASN A 50 -6.91 -3.22 14.45
CA ASN A 50 -7.15 -3.05 15.89
C ASN A 50 -8.02 -1.83 16.24
N GLU A 51 -8.13 -0.87 15.33
CA GLU A 51 -8.92 0.36 15.49
C GLU A 51 -9.60 0.72 14.17
N ASN A 52 -10.76 1.39 14.24
CA ASN A 52 -11.48 1.87 13.05
C ASN A 52 -10.55 2.66 12.14
N ALA A 53 -10.66 2.42 10.83
CA ALA A 53 -9.83 3.05 9.82
C ALA A 53 -10.65 3.81 8.79
N LEU A 54 -10.04 4.87 8.26
CA LEU A 54 -10.55 5.62 7.14
C LEU A 54 -9.94 5.09 5.85
N VAL A 55 -10.80 4.70 4.92
CA VAL A 55 -10.45 4.26 3.57
C VAL A 55 -10.73 5.41 2.61
N ARG A 56 -9.68 6.00 2.04
CA ARG A 56 -9.77 7.10 1.07
C ARG A 56 -9.28 6.66 -0.29
N ILE A 57 -10.06 6.96 -1.31
CA ILE A 57 -9.75 6.58 -2.69
C ILE A 57 -9.39 7.83 -3.48
N TYR A 58 -8.22 7.81 -4.08
CA TYR A 58 -7.68 8.90 -4.90
C TYR A 58 -7.50 8.44 -6.33
N ASP A 59 -7.71 9.33 -7.30
CA ASP A 59 -7.30 9.09 -8.68
C ASP A 59 -5.78 9.31 -8.86
N ILE A 60 -5.27 9.11 -10.07
CA ILE A 60 -3.85 9.24 -10.40
C ILE A 60 -3.31 10.68 -10.23
N THR A 61 -4.18 11.69 -10.26
CA THR A 61 -3.78 13.09 -10.03
C THR A 61 -3.82 13.48 -8.55
N GLY A 62 -4.26 12.56 -7.67
CA GLY A 62 -4.35 12.78 -6.22
C GLY A 62 -5.66 13.41 -5.77
N ARG A 63 -6.67 13.53 -6.65
CA ARG A 63 -7.99 14.03 -6.25
C ARG A 63 -8.74 12.95 -5.47
N LEU A 64 -9.32 13.33 -4.34
CA LEU A 64 -10.14 12.48 -3.50
C LEU A 64 -11.47 12.17 -4.20
N ILE A 65 -11.74 10.90 -4.48
CA ILE A 65 -12.94 10.42 -5.16
C ILE A 65 -13.98 9.95 -4.14
N LYS A 66 -13.55 9.23 -3.11
CA LYS A 66 -14.46 8.64 -2.12
C LYS A 66 -13.77 8.47 -0.77
N THR A 67 -14.55 8.61 0.29
CA THR A 67 -14.16 8.28 1.67
C THR A 67 -15.14 7.24 2.20
N LEU A 68 -14.61 6.22 2.84
CA LEU A 68 -15.35 5.13 3.47
C LEU A 68 -14.76 4.89 4.86
N GLU A 69 -15.57 4.36 5.77
CA GLU A 69 -15.15 3.94 7.11
C GLU A 69 -15.11 2.42 7.17
N LEU A 70 -14.07 1.88 7.81
CA LEU A 70 -13.89 0.46 8.05
C LEU A 70 -13.82 0.24 9.57
N ASN A 71 -14.85 -0.41 10.11
CA ASN A 71 -14.90 -0.73 11.53
C ASN A 71 -14.06 -1.98 11.85
N THR A 72 -13.59 -2.10 13.09
CA THR A 72 -12.81 -3.27 13.56
C THR A 72 -13.52 -4.61 13.35
N ASP A 73 -14.85 -4.62 13.42
CA ASP A 73 -15.66 -5.83 13.25
C ASP A 73 -15.81 -6.22 11.76
N GLN A 74 -15.48 -5.30 10.84
CA GLN A 74 -15.60 -5.51 9.40
C GLN A 74 -14.25 -5.90 8.80
N LYS A 75 -14.12 -7.18 8.42
CA LYS A 75 -12.93 -7.67 7.70
C LYS A 75 -12.93 -7.34 6.21
N GLU A 76 -14.11 -7.10 5.65
CA GLU A 76 -14.29 -6.85 4.22
C GLU A 76 -15.17 -5.63 3.98
N LEU A 77 -14.79 -4.83 2.99
CA LEU A 77 -15.51 -3.66 2.52
C LEU A 77 -15.68 -3.74 1.01
N GLU A 78 -16.93 -3.70 0.55
CA GLU A 78 -17.24 -3.63 -0.88
C GLU A 78 -17.07 -2.19 -1.38
N ILE A 79 -16.32 -2.03 -2.46
CA ILE A 79 -16.08 -0.77 -3.14
C ILE A 79 -16.69 -0.87 -4.53
N ASP A 80 -17.80 -0.16 -4.72
CA ASP A 80 -18.41 0.04 -6.03
C ASP A 80 -17.62 1.07 -6.84
N VAL A 81 -17.15 0.65 -8.02
CA VAL A 81 -16.36 1.45 -8.97
C VAL A 81 -17.12 1.74 -10.27
N GLN A 82 -18.43 1.47 -10.33
CA GLN A 82 -19.23 1.71 -11.55
C GLN A 82 -19.16 3.15 -12.06
N ASN A 83 -19.04 4.11 -11.15
CA ASN A 83 -18.97 5.54 -11.46
C ASN A 83 -17.52 6.04 -11.65
N PHE A 84 -16.52 5.15 -11.63
CA PHE A 84 -15.12 5.52 -11.75
C PHE A 84 -14.70 5.44 -13.22
N ALA A 85 -13.92 6.42 -13.68
CA ALA A 85 -13.32 6.37 -15.00
C ALA A 85 -12.25 5.26 -15.06
N LYS A 86 -11.99 4.74 -16.26
CA LYS A 86 -10.88 3.81 -16.50
C LYS A 86 -9.56 4.42 -16.05
N GLY A 87 -8.77 3.67 -15.28
CA GLY A 87 -7.48 4.16 -14.82
C GLY A 87 -6.95 3.48 -13.56
N ILE A 88 -5.97 4.15 -12.94
CA ILE A 88 -5.32 3.70 -11.71
C ILE A 88 -5.80 4.57 -10.56
N TYR A 89 -6.12 3.92 -9.44
CA TYR A 89 -6.56 4.57 -8.22
C TYR A 89 -5.69 4.12 -7.05
N ASN A 90 -5.47 5.03 -6.10
CA ASN A 90 -4.78 4.76 -4.86
C ASN A 90 -5.81 4.66 -3.73
N ILE A 91 -5.88 3.49 -3.09
CA ILE A 91 -6.73 3.24 -1.92
C ILE A 91 -5.86 3.33 -0.68
N ARG A 92 -6.03 4.41 0.09
CA ARG A 92 -5.32 4.66 1.32
C ARG A 92 -6.16 4.19 2.50
N ILE A 93 -5.62 3.31 3.34
CA ILE A 93 -6.22 2.86 4.59
C ILE A 93 -5.38 3.45 5.73
N SER A 94 -6.01 4.27 6.57
CA SER A 94 -5.29 4.99 7.63
C SER A 94 -6.09 5.08 8.93
N ASN A 95 -5.42 4.89 10.06
CA ASN A 95 -5.89 5.24 11.41
C ASN A 95 -4.73 5.85 12.20
N SER A 96 -4.76 5.79 13.54
CA SER A 96 -3.71 6.30 14.43
C SER A 96 -2.35 5.61 14.24
N THR A 97 -2.37 4.33 13.85
CA THR A 97 -1.21 3.42 13.89
C THR A 97 -0.84 2.90 12.51
N ILE A 98 -1.83 2.69 11.63
CA ILE A 98 -1.63 2.20 10.26
C ILE A 98 -1.79 3.33 9.24
N ASN A 99 -0.95 3.29 8.20
CA ASN A 99 -1.09 4.17 7.04
C ASN A 99 -0.53 3.45 5.80
N ILE A 100 -1.39 2.67 5.13
CA ILE A 100 -1.00 1.91 3.95
C ILE A 100 -1.73 2.40 2.71
N THR A 101 -1.16 2.15 1.55
CA THR A 101 -1.80 2.43 0.25
C THR A 101 -1.75 1.20 -0.63
N LYS A 102 -2.86 0.91 -1.30
CA LYS A 102 -2.99 -0.17 -2.27
C LYS A 102 -3.42 0.39 -3.61
N LYS A 103 -2.81 -0.11 -4.68
CA LYS A 103 -3.12 0.28 -6.06
C LYS A 103 -4.31 -0.53 -6.58
N LEU A 104 -5.33 0.14 -7.08
CA LEU A 104 -6.46 -0.46 -7.78
C LEU A 104 -6.42 -0.09 -9.27
N ILE A 105 -6.68 -1.07 -10.14
CA ILE A 105 -6.78 -0.87 -11.59
C ILE A 105 -8.23 -1.07 -12.01
N VAL A 106 -8.83 -0.04 -12.62
CA VAL A 106 -10.19 -0.07 -13.17
C VAL A 106 -10.09 -0.12 -14.71
N ASN A 107 -10.69 -1.14 -15.34
CA ASN A 107 -10.44 -1.45 -16.76
C ASN A 107 -11.64 -1.31 -17.72
N ARG A 108 -12.78 -0.83 -17.24
CA ARG A 108 -14.01 -0.64 -18.04
C ARG A 108 -13.84 0.39 -19.17
#